data_AF-A0A1N7IJ68-F1
#
_entry.id   AF-A0A1N7IJ68-F1
#
_cell.length_a   1.000
_cell.length_b   1.000
_cell.length_c   1.000
_cell.angle_alpha   90.00
_cell.angle_beta   90.00
_cell.angle_gamma   90.00
#
_symmetry.space_group_name_H-M   'P 1'
#
loop_
_entity.id
_entity.type
_entity.pdbx_description
1 polymer ?
#
loop_
_entity_poly.entity_id
_entity_poly.type
_entity_poly.pdbx_seq_one_letter_code
_entity_poly.pdbx_strand_id
1 'polypeptide(L)'
;MSTNKNTLAKMSTQELEQYVKPESRFVPEAIQYAYEILQSRGKMFSPEEEARINSMVSKMQKEKEVIIHPHHTKAANIMYLSGVLSIATMIWTYEDFKTTLSLLIGVAILAFIFGMGYLAGKGTEWVKLVLLITFLLGLLGLPSIYLSLFTNPVVGILSSIQTILQVWVLVLLFKVKK
;
A
#
# COMPACT_ATOMS: atom_id res chain seq x y z
N MET A 1 -18.62 -13.08 -10.51
CA MET A 1 -18.74 -12.00 -11.51
C MET A 1 -18.82 -10.66 -10.77
N SER A 2 -18.11 -9.63 -11.22
CA SER A 2 -18.19 -8.29 -10.63
C SER A 2 -19.57 -7.66 -10.92
N THR A 3 -20.14 -6.94 -9.96
CA THR A 3 -21.46 -6.30 -10.05
C THR A 3 -21.60 -5.42 -11.30
N ASN A 4 -20.51 -4.77 -11.74
CA ASN A 4 -20.47 -3.94 -12.93
C ASN A 4 -20.68 -4.71 -14.24
N LYS A 5 -20.15 -5.94 -14.37
CA LYS A 5 -20.31 -6.75 -15.58
C LYS A 5 -21.77 -7.17 -15.79
N ASN A 6 -22.50 -7.49 -14.72
CA ASN A 6 -23.91 -7.83 -14.78
C ASN A 6 -24.80 -6.65 -15.19
N THR A 7 -24.45 -5.43 -14.77
CA THR A 7 -25.16 -4.22 -15.21
C THR A 7 -24.93 -3.96 -16.69
N LEU A 8 -23.68 -4.03 -17.16
CA LEU A 8 -23.33 -3.86 -18.57
C LEU A 8 -23.98 -4.94 -19.45
N ALA A 9 -24.09 -6.17 -18.96
CA ALA A 9 -24.73 -7.28 -19.69
C ALA A 9 -26.23 -7.03 -19.99
N LYS A 10 -26.89 -6.13 -19.27
CA LYS A 10 -28.29 -5.74 -19.52
C LYS A 10 -28.43 -4.63 -20.57
N MET A 11 -27.35 -3.93 -20.91
CA MET A 11 -27.38 -2.84 -21.89
C MET A 11 -27.52 -3.38 -23.31
N SER A 12 -28.10 -2.59 -24.20
CA SER A 12 -28.21 -2.91 -25.62
C SER A 12 -26.84 -2.94 -26.31
N THR A 13 -26.76 -3.59 -27.47
CA THR A 13 -25.51 -3.64 -28.26
C THR A 13 -25.05 -2.23 -28.64
N GLN A 14 -25.98 -1.34 -29.03
CA GLN A 14 -25.67 0.06 -29.37
C GLN A 14 -25.08 0.84 -28.19
N GLU A 15 -25.57 0.60 -26.97
CA GLU A 15 -25.04 1.24 -25.77
C GLU A 15 -23.64 0.72 -25.41
N LEU A 16 -23.41 -0.59 -25.50
CA LEU A 16 -22.09 -1.18 -25.24
C LEU A 16 -21.04 -0.73 -26.24
N GLU A 17 -21.43 -0.44 -27.48
CA GLU A 17 -20.51 0.10 -28.49
C GLU A 17 -19.92 1.44 -28.08
N GLN A 18 -20.65 2.27 -27.34
CA GLN A 18 -20.13 3.55 -26.86
C GLN A 18 -18.94 3.38 -25.90
N TYR A 19 -18.83 2.23 -25.22
CA TYR A 19 -17.72 1.95 -24.32
C TYR A 19 -16.41 1.64 -25.04
N VAL A 20 -16.48 1.08 -26.26
CA VAL A 20 -15.31 0.64 -27.03
C VAL A 20 -14.88 1.63 -28.12
N LYS A 21 -15.50 2.82 -28.16
CA LYS A 21 -15.12 3.90 -29.08
C LYS A 21 -13.75 4.49 -28.73
N PRO A 22 -12.98 5.01 -29.71
CA PRO A 22 -11.68 5.64 -29.47
C PRO A 22 -11.71 6.79 -28.45
N GLU A 23 -12.80 7.55 -28.43
CA GLU A 23 -13.04 8.71 -27.56
C GLU A 23 -13.74 8.34 -26.23
N SER A 24 -13.80 7.06 -25.89
CA SER A 24 -14.44 6.55 -24.69
C SER A 24 -13.85 7.18 -23.43
N ARG A 25 -14.74 7.73 -22.58
CA ARG A 25 -14.38 8.29 -21.26
C ARG A 25 -14.65 7.29 -20.11
N PHE A 26 -14.99 6.05 -20.45
CA PHE A 26 -15.33 5.03 -19.47
C PHE A 26 -14.07 4.42 -18.83
N VAL A 27 -14.24 3.81 -17.65
CA VAL A 27 -13.13 3.16 -16.96
C VAL A 27 -12.64 1.91 -17.71
N PRO A 28 -11.33 1.60 -17.72
CA PRO A 28 -10.79 0.48 -18.48
C PRO A 28 -11.44 -0.88 -18.16
N GLU A 29 -11.86 -1.11 -16.91
CA GLU A 29 -12.60 -2.35 -16.56
C GLU A 29 -13.95 -2.44 -17.28
N ALA A 30 -14.67 -1.31 -17.41
CA ALA A 30 -15.96 -1.27 -18.09
C ALA A 30 -15.80 -1.42 -19.62
N ILE A 31 -14.73 -0.86 -20.18
CA ILE A 31 -14.38 -1.01 -21.60
C ILE A 31 -14.09 -2.49 -21.91
N GLN A 32 -13.28 -3.14 -21.08
CA GLN A 32 -12.96 -4.57 -21.22
C GLN A 32 -14.21 -5.45 -21.13
N TYR A 33 -15.10 -5.19 -20.17
CA TYR A 33 -16.34 -5.94 -20.04
C TYR A 33 -17.30 -5.69 -21.22
N ALA A 34 -17.41 -4.45 -21.70
CA ALA A 34 -18.22 -4.15 -22.87
C ALA A 34 -17.71 -4.87 -24.13
N TYR A 35 -16.39 -4.88 -24.34
CA TYR A 35 -15.74 -5.62 -25.43
C TYR A 35 -16.05 -7.12 -25.38
N GLU A 36 -15.87 -7.76 -24.21
CA GLU A 36 -16.18 -9.20 -24.02
C GLU A 36 -17.67 -9.51 -24.26
N ILE A 37 -18.57 -8.65 -23.78
CA ILE A 37 -20.01 -8.84 -23.96
C ILE A 37 -20.38 -8.69 -25.45
N LEU A 38 -19.80 -7.71 -26.15
CA LEU A 38 -20.03 -7.52 -27.59
C LEU A 38 -19.56 -8.74 -28.40
N GLN A 39 -18.38 -9.29 -28.09
CA GLN A 39 -17.90 -10.54 -28.71
C GLN A 39 -18.85 -11.71 -28.42
N SER A 40 -19.30 -11.86 -27.16
CA SER A 40 -20.24 -12.93 -26.78
C SER A 40 -21.61 -12.83 -27.49
N ARG A 41 -21.99 -11.63 -27.93
CA ARG A 41 -23.20 -11.36 -28.71
C ARG A 41 -23.00 -11.51 -30.23
N GLY A 42 -21.83 -11.97 -30.66
CA GLY A 42 -21.52 -12.22 -32.07
C GLY A 42 -21.01 -11.00 -32.84
N LYS A 43 -20.64 -9.90 -32.16
CA LYS A 43 -19.97 -8.79 -32.83
C LYS A 43 -18.54 -9.19 -33.18
N MET A 44 -18.21 -9.16 -34.48
CA MET A 44 -16.84 -9.34 -34.96
C MET A 44 -16.12 -7.99 -34.97
N PHE A 45 -14.95 -7.93 -34.35
CA PHE A 45 -14.05 -6.78 -34.40
C PHE A 45 -12.96 -7.04 -35.44
N SER A 46 -12.52 -6.01 -36.13
CA SER A 46 -11.34 -6.13 -36.98
C SER A 46 -10.08 -6.28 -36.12
N PRO A 47 -9.00 -6.90 -36.63
CA PRO A 47 -7.73 -6.98 -35.90
C PRO A 47 -7.19 -5.60 -35.45
N GLU A 48 -7.45 -4.56 -36.25
CA GLU A 48 -7.08 -3.18 -35.92
C GLU A 48 -7.90 -2.62 -34.75
N GLU A 49 -9.20 -2.94 -34.70
CA GLU A 49 -10.08 -2.53 -33.61
C GLU A 49 -9.72 -3.24 -32.31
N GLU A 50 -9.43 -4.54 -32.36
CA GLU A 50 -8.99 -5.30 -31.18
C GLU A 50 -7.68 -4.75 -30.63
N ALA A 51 -6.68 -4.49 -31.51
CA ALA A 51 -5.41 -3.90 -31.11
C ALA A 51 -5.61 -2.49 -30.50
N ARG A 52 -6.51 -1.69 -31.06
CA ARG A 52 -6.86 -0.37 -30.52
C ARG A 52 -7.52 -0.47 -29.14
N ILE A 53 -8.50 -1.35 -28.97
CA ILE A 53 -9.21 -1.50 -27.69
C ILE A 53 -8.25 -2.01 -26.61
N ASN A 54 -7.44 -3.01 -26.92
CA ASN A 54 -6.45 -3.56 -25.98
C ASN A 54 -5.38 -2.52 -25.60
N SER A 55 -4.88 -1.74 -26.56
CA SER A 55 -3.91 -0.68 -26.28
C SER A 55 -4.51 0.47 -25.47
N MET A 56 -5.77 0.85 -25.74
CA MET A 56 -6.52 1.85 -24.97
C MET A 56 -6.74 1.40 -23.53
N VAL A 57 -7.25 0.18 -23.31
CA VAL A 57 -7.44 -0.40 -21.96
C VAL A 57 -6.12 -0.46 -21.21
N SER A 58 -5.05 -0.95 -21.85
CA SER A 58 -3.71 -1.03 -21.25
C SER A 58 -3.14 0.34 -20.88
N LYS A 59 -3.31 1.34 -21.75
CA LYS A 59 -2.87 2.71 -21.49
C LYS A 59 -3.64 3.33 -20.32
N MET A 60 -4.96 3.19 -20.30
CA MET A 60 -5.81 3.70 -19.21
C MET A 60 -5.58 2.97 -17.89
N GLN A 61 -5.24 1.67 -17.92
CA GLN A 61 -4.83 0.92 -16.73
C GLN A 61 -3.49 1.42 -16.19
N LYS A 62 -2.51 1.69 -17.06
CA LYS A 62 -1.22 2.31 -16.66
C LYS A 62 -1.38 3.74 -16.15
N GLU A 63 -2.31 4.52 -16.69
CA GLU A 63 -2.63 5.86 -16.16
C GLU A 63 -3.42 5.81 -14.84
N LYS A 64 -4.17 4.73 -14.61
CA LYS A 64 -4.88 4.45 -13.35
C LYS A 64 -4.05 3.73 -12.29
N GLU A 65 -2.91 3.13 -12.65
CA GLU A 65 -1.88 2.81 -11.65
C GLU A 65 -1.54 4.13 -10.98
N VAL A 66 -2.09 4.30 -9.78
CA VAL A 66 -1.89 5.45 -8.91
C VAL A 66 -0.42 5.84 -9.06
N ILE A 67 -0.15 7.06 -9.52
CA ILE A 67 1.22 7.58 -9.57
C ILE A 67 1.67 7.67 -8.11
N ILE A 68 2.17 6.56 -7.57
CA ILE A 68 2.61 6.46 -6.20
C ILE A 68 3.84 7.33 -6.12
N HIS A 69 3.71 8.47 -5.45
CA HIS A 69 4.81 9.41 -5.30
C HIS A 69 6.03 8.65 -4.75
N PRO A 70 7.26 8.86 -5.28
CA PRO A 70 8.47 8.12 -4.85
C PRO A 70 8.78 8.20 -3.35
N HIS A 71 8.15 9.11 -2.63
CA HIS A 71 8.28 9.20 -1.17
C HIS A 71 7.45 8.14 -0.43
N HIS A 72 6.33 7.65 -1.00
CA HIS A 72 5.56 6.54 -0.43
C HIS A 72 6.35 5.23 -0.46
N THR A 73 7.04 4.94 -1.57
CA THR A 73 7.91 3.77 -1.69
C THR A 73 9.14 3.89 -0.81
N LYS A 74 9.77 5.08 -0.74
CA LYS A 74 10.89 5.33 0.19
C LYS A 74 10.46 5.20 1.65
N ALA A 75 9.30 5.73 2.03
CA ALA A 75 8.75 5.60 3.37
C ALA A 75 8.50 4.12 3.72
N ALA A 76 7.91 3.35 2.81
CA ALA A 76 7.69 1.92 3.00
C ALA A 76 9.00 1.15 3.23
N ASN A 77 10.03 1.42 2.42
CA ASN A 77 11.33 0.76 2.56
C ASN A 77 11.98 1.04 3.93
N ILE A 78 11.88 2.27 4.41
CA ILE A 78 12.39 2.64 5.74
C ILE A 78 11.56 2.00 6.84
N MET A 79 10.24 1.87 6.65
CA MET A 79 9.36 1.13 7.56
C MET A 79 9.78 -0.35 7.63
N TYR A 80 10.07 -1.00 6.50
CA TYR A 80 10.56 -2.38 6.49
C TYR A 80 11.93 -2.52 7.17
N LEU A 81 12.84 -1.56 6.97
CA LEU A 81 14.11 -1.52 7.69
C LEU A 81 13.89 -1.44 9.21
N SER A 82 12.93 -0.64 9.66
CA SER A 82 12.55 -0.55 11.09
C SER A 82 11.91 -1.85 11.62
N GLY A 83 11.21 -2.60 10.76
CA GLY A 83 10.68 -3.92 11.09
C GLY A 83 11.79 -4.94 11.28
N VAL A 84 12.78 -4.96 10.38
CA VAL A 84 13.99 -5.80 10.52
C VAL A 84 14.76 -5.44 11.78
N LEU A 85 14.91 -4.14 12.08
CA LEU A 85 15.56 -3.69 13.30
C LEU A 85 14.83 -4.16 14.56
N SER A 86 13.49 -4.15 14.55
CA SER A 86 12.67 -4.68 15.65
C SER A 86 12.87 -6.19 15.84
N ILE A 87 13.01 -6.95 14.75
CA ILE A 87 13.36 -8.38 14.83
C ILE A 87 14.74 -8.55 15.46
N ALA A 88 15.73 -7.75 15.06
CA ALA A 88 17.07 -7.81 15.63
C ALA A 88 17.06 -7.49 17.13
N THR A 89 16.31 -6.47 17.56
CA THR A 89 16.11 -6.16 18.98
C THR A 89 15.44 -7.31 19.72
N MET A 90 14.39 -7.91 19.15
CA MET A 90 13.67 -9.03 19.75
C MET A 90 14.56 -10.27 19.93
N ILE A 91 15.45 -10.55 19.00
CA ILE A 91 16.45 -11.62 19.12
C ILE A 91 17.46 -11.29 20.22
N TRP A 92 17.91 -10.03 20.29
CA TRP A 92 18.85 -9.57 21.33
C TRP A 92 18.24 -9.66 22.74
N THR A 93 16.95 -9.32 22.86
CA THR A 93 16.20 -9.33 24.12
C THR A 93 15.31 -10.56 24.26
N TYR A 94 15.74 -11.71 23.72
CA TYR A 94 14.93 -12.94 23.72
C TYR A 94 14.48 -13.37 25.13
N GLU A 95 15.25 -13.01 26.17
CA GLU A 95 14.94 -13.31 27.56
C GLU A 95 13.66 -12.62 28.05
N ASP A 96 13.26 -11.51 27.44
CA ASP A 96 12.03 -10.78 27.75
C ASP A 96 10.78 -11.48 27.18
N PHE A 97 10.95 -12.45 26.27
CA PHE A 97 9.87 -13.14 25.56
C PHE A 97 9.50 -14.51 26.14
N LYS A 98 9.73 -14.73 27.45
CA LYS A 98 9.43 -16.01 28.11
C LYS A 98 7.93 -16.28 28.26
N THR A 99 7.10 -15.24 28.27
CA THR A 99 5.65 -15.38 28.43
C THR A 99 4.95 -15.39 27.07
N THR A 100 3.90 -16.20 26.92
CA THR A 100 3.09 -16.23 25.69
C THR A 100 2.55 -14.84 25.33
N LEU A 101 2.13 -14.06 26.32
CA LEU A 101 1.63 -12.70 26.12
C LEU A 101 2.70 -11.77 25.52
N SER A 102 3.92 -11.77 26.05
CA SER A 102 5.02 -10.94 25.52
C SER A 102 5.37 -11.33 24.08
N LEU A 103 5.35 -12.62 23.75
CA LEU A 103 5.57 -13.10 22.39
C LEU A 103 4.46 -12.64 21.43
N LEU A 104 3.19 -12.76 21.83
CA LEU A 104 2.07 -12.29 21.02
C LEU A 104 2.12 -10.78 20.78
N ILE A 105 2.45 -10.00 21.81
CA ILE A 105 2.62 -8.53 21.67
C ILE A 105 3.76 -8.23 20.69
N GLY A 106 4.92 -8.89 20.81
CA GLY A 106 6.05 -8.69 19.89
C GLY A 106 5.67 -9.00 18.44
N VAL A 107 4.99 -10.12 18.19
CA VAL A 107 4.51 -10.50 16.86
C VAL A 107 3.49 -9.49 16.33
N ALA A 108 2.56 -9.01 17.17
CA ALA A 108 1.57 -8.02 16.78
C ALA A 108 2.22 -6.68 16.39
N ILE A 109 3.25 -6.24 17.12
CA ILE A 109 4.03 -5.03 16.80
C ILE A 109 4.74 -5.20 15.45
N LEU A 110 5.36 -6.36 15.20
CA LEU A 110 5.99 -6.63 13.90
C LEU A 110 4.97 -6.62 12.76
N ALA A 111 3.85 -7.32 12.93
CA ALA A 111 2.77 -7.34 11.93
C ALA A 111 2.24 -5.93 11.64
N PHE A 112 2.13 -5.09 12.68
CA PHE A 112 1.77 -3.69 12.52
C PHE A 112 2.82 -2.91 11.70
N ILE A 113 4.11 -3.02 12.02
CA ILE A 113 5.17 -2.30 11.28
C ILE A 113 5.18 -2.70 9.80
N PHE A 114 5.15 -4.00 9.49
CA PHE A 114 5.14 -4.48 8.10
C PHE A 114 3.83 -4.14 7.38
N GLY A 115 2.68 -4.27 8.05
CA GLY A 115 1.38 -3.89 7.50
C GLY A 115 1.32 -2.40 7.16
N MET A 116 1.83 -1.54 8.04
CA MET A 116 1.91 -0.11 7.79
C MET A 116 2.90 0.23 6.67
N GLY A 117 4.04 -0.47 6.58
CA GLY A 117 4.96 -0.34 5.45
C GLY A 117 4.31 -0.67 4.11
N TYR A 118 3.53 -1.75 4.07
CA TYR A 118 2.77 -2.15 2.87
C TYR A 118 1.73 -1.09 2.46
N LEU A 119 0.94 -0.61 3.41
CA LEU A 119 -0.08 0.42 3.15
C LEU A 119 0.55 1.76 2.75
N ALA A 120 1.67 2.13 3.38
CA ALA A 120 2.46 3.31 3.01
C ALA A 120 2.93 3.21 1.55
N GLY A 121 3.42 2.04 1.15
CA GLY A 121 3.89 1.76 -0.21
C GLY A 121 2.79 1.82 -1.26
N LYS A 122 1.54 1.53 -0.89
CA LYS A 122 0.36 1.70 -1.75
C LYS A 122 -0.10 3.15 -1.95
N GLY A 123 0.52 4.12 -1.29
CA GLY A 123 0.08 5.52 -1.39
C GLY A 123 -1.17 5.84 -0.56
N THR A 124 -1.46 5.03 0.47
CA THR A 124 -2.68 5.18 1.26
C THR A 124 -2.60 6.43 2.16
N GLU A 125 -3.48 7.43 1.94
CA GLU A 125 -3.35 8.75 2.59
C GLU A 125 -3.47 8.73 4.12
N TRP A 126 -4.31 7.88 4.70
CA TRP A 126 -4.58 7.85 6.15
C TRP A 126 -3.44 7.21 6.97
N VAL A 127 -2.53 6.50 6.30
CA VAL A 127 -1.35 5.89 6.93
C VAL A 127 -0.50 6.92 7.67
N LYS A 128 -0.32 8.11 7.10
CA LYS A 128 0.49 9.16 7.73
C LYS A 128 -0.10 9.65 9.06
N LEU A 129 -1.43 9.63 9.19
CA LEU A 129 -2.12 10.01 10.43
C LEU A 129 -2.03 8.91 11.48
N VAL A 130 -2.23 7.65 11.07
CA VAL A 130 -2.10 6.49 11.98
C VAL A 130 -0.67 6.40 12.52
N LEU A 131 0.34 6.54 11.65
CA LEU A 131 1.74 6.54 12.06
C LEU A 131 2.07 7.74 12.96
N LEU A 132 1.50 8.91 12.71
CA LEU A 132 1.71 10.09 13.56
C LEU A 132 1.16 9.86 14.97
N ILE A 133 -0.08 9.38 15.09
CA ILE A 133 -0.69 9.10 16.40
C ILE A 133 0.12 8.03 17.15
N THR A 134 0.49 6.95 16.45
CA THR A 134 1.28 5.87 17.05
C THR A 134 2.67 6.36 17.47
N PHE A 135 3.29 7.23 16.67
CA PHE A 135 4.57 7.86 17.02
C PHE A 135 4.44 8.73 18.28
N LEU A 136 3.40 9.57 18.38
CA LEU A 136 3.15 10.39 19.55
C LEU A 136 2.93 9.55 20.83
N LEU A 137 2.22 8.43 20.72
CA LEU A 137 2.10 7.47 21.82
C LEU A 137 3.47 6.85 22.17
N GLY A 138 4.27 6.52 21.15
CA GLY A 138 5.63 6.01 21.32
C GLY A 138 6.58 6.96 22.03
N LEU A 139 6.36 8.28 21.95
CA LEU A 139 7.19 9.27 22.67
C LEU A 139 7.11 9.12 24.19
N LEU A 140 6.02 8.55 24.72
CA LEU A 140 5.92 8.24 26.15
C LEU A 140 6.96 7.20 26.60
N GLY A 141 7.50 6.42 25.66
CA GLY A 141 8.58 5.46 25.90
C GLY A 141 10.00 6.05 25.86
N LEU A 142 10.17 7.34 25.52
CA LEU A 142 11.51 7.96 25.46
C LEU A 142 12.32 7.85 26.77
N PRO A 143 11.73 8.01 27.97
CA PRO A 143 12.47 7.81 29.21
C PRO A 143 13.10 6.42 29.32
N SER A 144 12.40 5.38 28.85
CA SER A 144 12.91 4.01 28.82
C SER A 144 14.08 3.84 27.86
N ILE A 145 14.06 4.53 26.72
CA ILE A 145 15.19 4.53 25.76
C ILE A 145 16.42 5.18 26.39
N TYR A 146 16.22 6.32 27.07
CA TYR A 146 17.31 7.01 27.78
C TYR A 146 17.94 6.11 28.84
N LEU A 147 17.13 5.44 29.67
CA LEU A 147 17.64 4.51 30.68
C LEU A 147 18.37 3.32 30.04
N SER A 148 17.85 2.80 28.92
CA SER A 148 18.45 1.69 28.21
C SER A 148 19.85 2.01 27.67
N LEU A 149 20.16 3.26 27.33
CA LEU A 149 21.52 3.64 26.91
C LEU A 149 22.59 3.38 27.99
N PHE A 150 22.19 3.36 29.27
CA PHE A 150 23.10 3.11 30.39
C PHE A 150 23.04 1.67 30.90
N THR A 151 21.89 1.00 30.80
CA THR A 151 21.69 -0.36 31.33
C THR A 151 21.91 -1.45 30.28
N ASN A 152 21.44 -1.23 29.05
CA ASN A 152 21.64 -2.12 27.92
C ASN A 152 21.93 -1.27 26.66
N PRO A 153 23.18 -0.78 26.52
CA PRO A 153 23.53 0.21 25.50
C PRO A 153 23.14 -0.21 24.08
N VAL A 154 23.22 -1.50 23.77
CA VAL A 154 22.81 -2.04 22.46
C VAL A 154 21.31 -1.79 22.22
N VAL A 155 20.45 -2.12 23.17
CA VAL A 155 19.00 -1.87 23.05
C VAL A 155 18.70 -0.37 22.99
N GLY A 156 19.39 0.44 23.78
CA GLY A 156 19.27 1.90 23.74
C GLY A 156 19.60 2.46 22.35
N ILE A 157 20.71 2.02 21.74
CA ILE A 157 21.12 2.44 20.39
C ILE A 157 20.10 1.98 19.34
N LEU A 158 19.68 0.70 19.37
CA LEU A 158 18.70 0.17 18.42
C LEU A 158 17.37 0.95 18.49
N SER A 159 16.89 1.24 19.70
CA SER A 159 15.65 2.01 19.92
C SER A 159 15.78 3.47 19.47
N SER A 160 16.96 4.06 19.61
CA SER A 160 17.26 5.41 19.15
C SER A 160 17.24 5.49 17.62
N ILE A 161 17.90 4.54 16.96
CA ILE A 161 17.87 4.40 15.49
C ILE A 161 16.43 4.18 15.01
N GLN A 162 15.68 3.28 15.66
CA GLN A 162 14.27 3.02 15.36
C GLN A 162 13.44 4.32 15.39
N THR A 163 13.62 5.13 16.43
CA THR A 163 12.91 6.40 16.60
C THR A 163 13.26 7.39 15.47
N ILE A 164 14.54 7.50 15.11
CA ILE A 164 15.00 8.37 14.01
C ILE A 164 14.40 7.92 12.67
N LEU A 165 14.41 6.62 12.37
CA LEU A 165 13.83 6.08 11.15
C LEU A 165 12.33 6.40 11.07
N GLN A 166 11.61 6.26 12.19
CA GLN A 166 10.17 6.50 12.25
C GLN A 166 9.81 7.98 12.07
N VAL A 167 10.62 8.91 12.60
CA VAL A 167 10.51 10.34 12.28
C VAL A 167 10.71 10.57 10.78
N TRP A 168 11.71 9.95 10.17
CA TRP A 168 12.00 10.14 8.75
C TRP A 168 10.88 9.61 7.83
N VAL A 169 10.25 8.49 8.20
CA VAL A 169 9.05 7.98 7.52
C VAL A 169 7.94 9.02 7.54
N LEU A 170 7.66 9.64 8.68
CA LEU A 170 6.64 10.68 8.80
C LEU A 170 6.97 11.89 7.92
N VAL A 171 8.22 12.38 7.97
CA VAL A 171 8.66 13.49 7.11
C VAL A 171 8.43 13.19 5.63
N LEU A 172 8.79 11.98 5.16
CA LEU A 172 8.58 11.58 3.77
C LEU A 172 7.09 11.56 3.39
N LEU A 173 6.24 10.98 4.25
CA LEU A 173 4.82 10.85 4.00
C LEU A 173 4.08 12.19 4.01
N PHE A 174 4.47 13.13 4.87
CA PHE A 174 3.88 14.47 4.92
C PHE A 174 4.44 15.44 3.86
N LYS A 175 5.61 15.14 3.28
CA LYS A 175 6.18 15.90 2.15
C LYS A 175 5.49 15.61 0.81
N VAL A 176 4.72 14.52 0.70
CA VAL A 176 3.90 14.24 -0.48
C VAL A 176 2.77 15.26 -0.54
N LYS A 177 2.80 16.14 -1.55
CA LYS A 177 1.69 17.04 -1.85
C LYS A 177 0.53 16.21 -2.42
N LYS A 178 -0.69 16.55 -2.00
CA LYS A 178 -1.92 16.07 -2.64
C LYS A 178 -1.98 16.55 -4.09
#